data_AF-A0A4P8Q963-F1
#
_entry.id   AF-A0A4P8Q963-F1
#
_cell.length_a   1.000
_cell.length_b   1.000
_cell.length_c   1.000
_cell.angle_alpha   90.00
_cell.angle_beta   90.00
_cell.angle_gamma   90.00
#
_symmetry.space_group_name_H-M   'P 1'
#
loop_
_entity.id
_entity.type
_entity.pdbx_description
1 polymer ?
#
loop_
_entity_poly.entity_id
_entity_poly.type
_entity_poly.pdbx_seq_one_letter_code
_entity_poly.pdbx_strand_id
1 'polypeptide(L)'
;MTTEADTGSEAAKTEVKDTAGAGKYTYEQLEAFREEAIADNVKLRTKQAEYKTRIGDLEQQARKADELEKEVTNLKTSARVEVAQARLEALAVKEGIVDPDTLKLIDLFELKFDDNGKPENLKALLDSFKEAKPHFFTEAAAKSASTSSTVKMPKADITAPSVKDMSAAEWEAEKRKLGL
;
A
#
# COMPACT_ATOMS: atom_id res chain seq x y z
N MET A 1 37.03 35.02 98.37
CA MET A 1 36.36 35.83 97.34
C MET A 1 36.66 35.14 96.01
N THR A 2 35.75 34.48 95.29
CA THR A 2 34.28 34.49 95.31
C THR A 2 33.79 33.26 94.52
N THR A 3 32.93 32.47 95.18
CA THR A 3 31.71 31.72 94.76
C THR A 3 31.55 30.99 93.42
N GLU A 4 30.91 29.83 93.58
CA GLU A 4 30.34 28.84 92.66
C GLU A 4 29.08 29.30 91.88
N ALA A 5 28.70 28.44 90.91
CA ALA A 5 27.38 28.17 90.34
C ALA A 5 26.73 29.22 89.40
N ASP A 6 26.31 28.80 88.20
CA ASP A 6 24.91 28.44 87.92
C ASP A 6 24.71 28.01 86.45
N THR A 7 23.84 27.03 86.30
CA THR A 7 23.26 26.41 85.11
C THR A 7 22.26 27.31 84.36
N GLY A 8 22.09 27.10 83.05
CA GLY A 8 20.96 27.63 82.25
C GLY A 8 21.37 27.88 80.79
N SER A 9 21.23 26.92 79.87
CA SER A 9 20.00 26.67 79.10
C SER A 9 19.29 27.95 78.64
N GLU A 10 19.63 28.45 77.45
CA GLU A 10 18.61 29.06 76.59
C GLU A 10 19.03 28.99 75.12
N ALA A 11 18.61 27.89 74.48
CA ALA A 11 18.57 27.79 73.03
C ALA A 11 17.63 28.88 72.53
N ALA A 12 18.19 29.95 71.97
CA ALA A 12 17.45 30.99 71.27
C ALA A 12 16.83 30.42 69.98
N LYS A 13 15.73 29.68 70.14
CA LYS A 13 14.78 29.41 69.07
C LYS A 13 14.06 30.72 68.77
N THR A 14 14.55 31.44 67.77
CA THR A 14 13.86 32.59 67.18
C THR A 14 12.52 32.11 66.62
N GLU A 15 11.46 32.39 67.36
CA GLU A 15 10.07 32.19 66.94
C GLU A 15 9.80 33.02 65.66
N VAL A 16 9.58 32.34 64.54
CA VAL A 16 9.00 32.94 63.34
C VAL A 16 7.50 33.09 63.62
N LYS A 17 7.01 34.34 63.65
CA LYS A 17 5.58 34.65 63.84
C LYS A 17 4.80 34.31 62.56
N ASP A 18 3.89 33.34 62.64
CA ASP A 18 2.87 33.09 61.62
C ASP A 18 1.60 33.88 61.89
N THR A 19 1.13 34.63 60.89
CA THR A 19 -0.24 35.14 60.82
C THR A 19 -1.16 34.04 60.32
N ALA A 20 -2.23 33.81 61.08
CA ALA A 20 -3.40 32.97 60.79
C ALA A 20 -3.18 31.43 60.81
N GLY A 21 -3.44 30.84 61.99
CA GLY A 21 -3.96 29.47 62.09
C GLY A 21 -2.95 28.32 62.16
N ALA A 22 -1.66 28.57 62.37
CA ALA A 22 -0.65 27.51 62.44
C ALA A 22 -0.40 27.04 63.89
N GLY A 23 -0.62 25.75 64.16
CA GLY A 23 -0.02 25.09 65.32
C GLY A 23 1.51 25.24 65.25
N LYS A 24 2.16 25.35 66.41
CA LYS A 24 3.62 25.57 66.51
C LYS A 24 4.38 24.35 65.98
N TYR A 25 4.72 24.33 64.69
CA TYR A 25 5.61 23.31 64.12
C TYR A 25 7.05 23.58 64.55
N THR A 26 7.76 22.53 64.93
CA THR A 26 9.19 22.63 65.19
C THR A 26 9.93 22.82 63.86
N TYR A 27 11.13 23.42 63.92
CA TYR A 27 11.98 23.63 62.75
C TYR A 27 12.25 22.31 61.99
N GLU A 28 12.48 21.22 62.71
CA GLU A 28 12.68 19.87 62.16
C GLU A 28 11.43 19.34 61.42
N GLN A 29 10.23 19.63 61.93
CA GLN A 29 8.97 19.25 61.26
C GLN A 29 8.79 20.03 59.95
N LEU A 30 9.13 21.32 59.94
CA LEU A 30 9.07 22.17 58.74
C LEU A 30 10.06 21.72 57.65
N GLU A 31 11.25 21.26 58.02
CA GLU A 31 12.23 20.71 57.07
C GLU A 31 11.75 19.38 56.47
N ALA A 32 11.25 18.46 57.30
CA ALA A 32 10.70 17.19 56.82
C ALA A 32 9.54 17.37 55.82
N PHE A 33 8.62 18.30 56.08
CA PHE A 33 7.53 18.62 55.14
C PHE A 33 8.04 19.22 53.83
N ARG A 34 9.09 20.05 53.87
CA ARG A 34 9.69 20.62 52.65
C ARG A 34 10.38 19.55 51.82
N GLU A 35 11.10 18.63 52.45
CA GLU A 35 11.75 17.52 51.76
C GLU A 35 10.74 16.58 51.12
N GLU A 36 9.66 16.24 51.82
CA GLU A 36 8.57 15.44 51.30
C GLU A 36 7.87 16.13 50.11
N ALA A 37 7.58 17.43 50.24
CA ALA A 37 6.98 18.22 49.16
C ALA A 37 7.91 18.31 47.93
N ILE A 38 9.22 18.42 48.13
CA ILE A 38 10.21 18.41 47.03
C ILE A 38 10.23 17.03 46.37
N ALA A 39 10.30 15.95 47.16
CA ALA A 39 10.34 14.59 46.65
C ALA A 39 9.10 14.25 45.82
N ASP A 40 7.92 14.66 46.27
CA ASP A 40 6.67 14.42 45.56
C ASP A 40 6.54 15.29 44.30
N ASN A 41 6.98 16.55 44.34
CA ASN A 41 7.08 17.37 43.14
C ASN A 41 8.02 16.76 42.10
N VAL A 42 9.16 16.21 42.52
CA VAL A 42 10.10 15.53 41.62
C VAL A 42 9.42 14.30 40.99
N LYS A 43 8.76 13.44 41.77
CA LYS A 43 8.03 12.27 41.25
C LYS A 43 6.89 12.66 40.29
N LEU A 44 6.19 13.75 40.56
CA LEU A 44 5.13 14.25 39.68
C LEU A 44 5.71 14.72 38.36
N ARG A 45 6.84 15.44 38.39
CA ARG A 45 7.52 15.90 37.18
C ARG A 45 8.08 14.77 36.34
N THR A 46 8.64 13.72 36.96
CA THR A 46 9.11 12.54 36.21
C THR A 46 7.96 11.79 35.55
N LYS A 47 6.87 11.53 36.29
CA LYS A 47 5.67 10.91 35.73
C LYS A 47 5.07 11.74 34.59
N GLN A 48 4.98 13.06 34.75
CA GLN A 48 4.50 13.95 33.68
C GLN A 48 5.39 13.90 32.44
N ALA A 49 6.72 13.84 32.62
CA ALA A 49 7.64 13.69 31.50
C ALA A 49 7.44 12.35 30.77
N GLU A 50 7.29 11.25 31.52
CA GLU A 50 7.02 9.91 30.96
C GLU A 50 5.67 9.84 30.23
N TYR A 51 4.60 10.43 30.78
CA TYR A 51 3.33 10.50 30.08
C TYR A 51 3.43 11.33 28.81
N LYS A 52 4.15 12.46 28.85
CA LYS A 52 4.33 13.32 27.68
C LYS A 52 5.10 12.59 26.57
N THR A 53 6.14 11.85 26.90
CA THR A 53 6.87 11.04 25.90
C THR A 53 5.99 9.92 25.36
N ARG A 54 5.30 9.18 26.23
CA ARG A 54 4.37 8.11 25.85
C ARG A 54 3.27 8.61 24.91
N ILE A 55 2.68 9.78 25.21
CA ILE A 55 1.65 10.40 24.38
C ILE A 55 2.25 10.80 23.02
N GLY A 56 3.44 11.43 23.00
CA GLY A 56 4.12 11.79 21.76
C GLY A 56 4.41 10.56 20.87
N ASP A 57 4.85 9.45 21.45
CA ASP A 57 5.10 8.21 20.72
C ASP A 57 3.80 7.61 20.15
N LEU A 58 2.72 7.62 20.93
CA LEU A 58 1.40 7.16 20.49
C LEU A 58 0.83 8.03 19.36
N GLU A 59 0.96 9.35 19.45
CA GLU A 59 0.54 10.28 18.40
C GLU A 59 1.33 10.05 17.10
N GLN A 60 2.63 9.79 17.19
CA GLN A 60 3.44 9.46 16.01
C GLN A 60 3.03 8.12 15.40
N GLN A 61 2.72 7.12 16.22
CA GLN A 61 2.22 5.83 15.73
C GLN A 61 0.85 5.96 15.07
N ALA A 62 -0.06 6.73 15.66
CA ALA A 62 -1.38 7.00 15.09
C ALA A 62 -1.26 7.71 13.73
N ARG A 63 -0.41 8.74 13.61
CA ARG A 63 -0.18 9.43 12.33
C ARG A 63 0.37 8.49 11.25
N LYS A 64 1.30 7.61 11.60
CA LYS A 64 1.85 6.61 10.67
C LYS A 64 0.79 5.60 10.26
N ALA A 65 -0.08 5.18 11.18
CA ALA A 65 -1.18 4.28 10.88
C ALA A 65 -2.17 4.95 9.91
N ASP A 66 -2.58 6.20 10.17
CA ASP A 66 -3.48 6.95 9.28
C ASP A 66 -2.90 7.13 7.87
N GLU A 67 -1.58 7.38 7.76
CA GLU A 67 -0.89 7.53 6.48
C GLU A 67 -0.82 6.21 5.72
N LEU A 68 -0.48 5.12 6.40
CA LEU A 68 -0.48 3.77 5.82
C LEU A 68 -1.88 3.33 5.39
N GLU A 69 -2.93 3.65 6.15
CA GLU A 69 -4.31 3.36 5.76
C GLU A 69 -4.72 4.13 4.50
N LYS A 70 -4.35 5.41 4.40
CA LYS A 70 -4.56 6.20 3.17
C LYS A 70 -3.79 5.62 2.00
N GLU A 71 -2.54 5.22 2.19
CA GLU A 71 -1.75 4.60 1.13
C GLU A 71 -2.34 3.26 0.69
N VAL A 72 -2.74 2.40 1.62
CA VAL A 72 -3.38 1.10 1.32
C VAL A 72 -4.71 1.29 0.61
N THR A 73 -5.53 2.26 1.01
CA THR A 73 -6.80 2.55 0.34
C THR A 73 -6.56 3.06 -1.08
N ASN A 74 -5.63 4.00 -1.26
CA ASN A 74 -5.25 4.51 -2.57
C ASN A 74 -4.73 3.40 -3.49
N LEU A 75 -3.78 2.57 -3.02
CA LEU A 75 -3.24 1.43 -3.77
C LEU A 75 -4.32 0.39 -4.12
N LYS A 76 -5.25 0.13 -3.18
CA LYS A 76 -6.39 -0.76 -3.47
C LYS A 76 -7.30 -0.18 -4.54
N THR A 77 -7.57 1.13 -4.51
CA THR A 77 -8.40 1.78 -5.53
C THR A 77 -7.72 1.79 -6.90
N SER A 78 -6.42 2.12 -6.97
CA SER A 78 -5.69 2.12 -8.25
C SER A 78 -5.63 0.71 -8.84
N ALA A 79 -5.28 -0.30 -8.04
CA ALA A 79 -5.23 -1.69 -8.50
C ALA A 79 -6.61 -2.19 -8.98
N ARG A 80 -7.71 -1.80 -8.31
CA ARG A 80 -9.07 -2.15 -8.75
C ARG A 80 -9.41 -1.53 -10.10
N VAL A 81 -9.05 -0.26 -10.31
CA VAL A 81 -9.28 0.45 -11.57
C VAL A 81 -8.45 -0.19 -12.70
N GLU A 82 -7.18 -0.49 -12.46
CA GLU A 82 -6.30 -1.13 -13.44
C GLU A 82 -6.81 -2.53 -13.83
N VAL A 83 -7.20 -3.36 -12.86
CA VAL A 83 -7.77 -4.68 -13.11
C VAL A 83 -9.08 -4.58 -13.88
N ALA A 84 -9.92 -3.59 -13.57
CA ALA A 84 -11.16 -3.34 -14.30
C ALA A 84 -10.88 -2.95 -15.75
N GLN A 85 -9.95 -2.02 -16.00
CA GLN A 85 -9.55 -1.61 -17.34
C GLN A 85 -9.01 -2.78 -18.16
N ALA A 86 -8.08 -3.56 -17.61
CA ALA A 86 -7.52 -4.73 -18.28
C ALA A 86 -8.58 -5.77 -18.66
N ARG A 87 -9.58 -5.98 -17.80
CA ARG A 87 -10.71 -6.89 -18.09
C ARG A 87 -11.65 -6.31 -19.15
N LEU A 88 -11.90 -5.01 -19.11
CA LEU A 88 -12.75 -4.32 -20.06
C LEU A 88 -12.10 -4.34 -21.46
N GLU A 89 -10.80 -4.06 -21.55
CA GLU A 89 -9.99 -4.20 -22.76
C GLU A 89 -10.05 -5.63 -23.30
N ALA A 90 -9.87 -6.64 -22.45
CA ALA A 90 -9.93 -8.04 -22.88
C ALA A 90 -11.33 -8.43 -23.43
N LEU A 91 -12.41 -7.85 -22.91
CA LEU A 91 -13.76 -8.05 -23.44
C LEU A 91 -13.98 -7.25 -24.74
N ALA A 92 -13.53 -6.01 -24.79
CA ALA A 92 -13.68 -5.14 -25.95
C ALA A 92 -12.91 -5.66 -27.18
N VAL A 93 -11.70 -6.20 -26.97
CA VAL A 93 -10.91 -6.85 -28.03
C VAL A 93 -11.65 -8.08 -28.57
N LYS A 94 -12.32 -8.86 -27.71
CA LYS A 94 -13.17 -9.99 -28.17
C LYS A 94 -14.37 -9.52 -28.97
N GLU A 95 -14.93 -8.37 -28.63
CA GLU A 95 -16.07 -7.74 -29.31
C GLU A 95 -15.66 -6.92 -30.56
N GLY A 96 -14.36 -6.87 -30.89
CA GLY A 96 -13.87 -6.24 -32.13
C GLY A 96 -13.66 -4.73 -32.04
N ILE A 97 -13.26 -4.20 -30.88
CA ILE A 97 -12.92 -2.78 -30.75
C ILE A 97 -11.76 -2.40 -31.69
N VAL A 98 -11.91 -1.27 -32.38
CA VAL A 98 -10.92 -0.76 -33.34
C VAL A 98 -9.75 -0.10 -32.61
N ASP A 99 -10.05 0.63 -31.55
CA ASP A 99 -9.08 1.38 -30.76
C ASP A 99 -9.33 1.16 -29.26
N PRO A 100 -8.44 0.45 -28.54
CA PRO A 100 -8.60 0.19 -27.12
C PRO A 100 -8.53 1.48 -26.26
N ASP A 101 -7.90 2.55 -26.74
CA ASP A 101 -7.82 3.81 -25.99
C ASP A 101 -9.20 4.48 -25.85
N THR A 102 -10.15 4.13 -26.70
CA THR A 102 -11.53 4.67 -26.65
C THR A 102 -12.31 4.17 -25.43
N LEU A 103 -11.87 3.09 -24.79
CA LEU A 103 -12.45 2.58 -23.55
C LEU A 103 -12.23 3.52 -22.36
N LYS A 104 -11.26 4.43 -22.44
CA LYS A 104 -11.05 5.50 -21.44
C LYS A 104 -12.22 6.49 -21.39
N LEU A 105 -13.09 6.48 -22.40
CA LEU A 105 -14.29 7.31 -22.46
C LEU A 105 -15.48 6.68 -21.72
N ILE A 106 -15.35 5.43 -21.28
CA ILE A 106 -16.37 4.74 -20.48
C ILE A 106 -16.28 5.25 -19.05
N ASP A 107 -17.43 5.54 -18.46
CA ASP A 107 -17.49 5.98 -17.07
C ASP A 107 -17.21 4.79 -16.12
N LEU A 108 -16.00 4.76 -15.56
CA LEU A 108 -15.56 3.74 -14.60
C LEU A 108 -16.17 3.96 -13.19
N PHE A 109 -16.87 5.07 -12.94
CA PHE A 109 -17.58 5.27 -11.66
C PHE A 109 -18.83 4.41 -11.54
N GLU A 110 -19.44 3.99 -12.65
CA GLU A 110 -20.59 3.09 -12.64
C GLU A 110 -20.21 1.62 -12.39
N LEU A 111 -18.91 1.32 -12.25
CA LEU A 111 -18.41 -0.03 -12.08
C LEU A 111 -18.71 -0.57 -10.67
N LYS A 112 -19.44 -1.68 -10.62
CA LYS A 112 -19.77 -2.39 -9.38
C LYS A 112 -18.77 -3.52 -9.17
N PHE A 113 -18.21 -3.58 -7.97
CA PHE A 113 -17.27 -4.62 -7.56
C PHE A 113 -17.94 -5.57 -6.56
N ASP A 114 -17.68 -6.86 -6.70
CA ASP A 114 -18.06 -7.88 -5.72
C ASP A 114 -17.17 -7.83 -4.45
N ASP A 115 -17.47 -8.68 -3.48
CA ASP A 115 -16.69 -8.81 -2.24
C ASP A 115 -15.22 -9.22 -2.48
N ASN A 116 -14.93 -9.82 -3.64
CA ASN A 116 -13.59 -10.22 -4.05
C ASN A 116 -12.85 -9.11 -4.83
N GLY A 117 -13.47 -7.94 -5.01
CA GLY A 117 -12.93 -6.84 -5.82
C GLY A 117 -12.95 -7.11 -7.33
N LYS A 118 -13.72 -8.08 -7.80
CA LYS A 118 -13.98 -8.34 -9.22
C LYS A 118 -15.15 -7.48 -9.69
N PRO A 119 -15.02 -6.84 -10.85
CA PRO A 119 -16.12 -6.03 -11.34
C PRO A 119 -17.19 -6.89 -12.06
N GLU A 120 -18.45 -6.71 -11.68
CA GLU A 120 -19.58 -7.57 -12.10
C GLU A 120 -20.27 -7.07 -13.38
N ASN A 121 -20.35 -5.76 -13.58
CA ASN A 121 -21.15 -5.14 -14.63
C ASN A 121 -20.37 -4.74 -15.89
N LEU A 122 -19.15 -5.25 -16.09
CA LEU A 122 -18.31 -4.90 -17.25
C LEU A 122 -18.99 -5.18 -18.59
N LYS A 123 -19.66 -6.32 -18.71
CA LYS A 123 -20.29 -6.72 -19.97
C LYS A 123 -21.43 -5.79 -20.33
N ALA A 124 -22.32 -5.50 -19.37
CA ALA A 124 -23.42 -4.56 -19.56
C ALA A 124 -22.92 -3.15 -19.91
N LEU A 125 -21.82 -2.71 -19.28
CA LEU A 125 -21.20 -1.42 -19.58
C LEU A 125 -20.63 -1.39 -21.00
N LEU A 126 -19.93 -2.45 -21.43
CA LEU A 126 -19.41 -2.58 -22.78
C LEU A 126 -20.54 -2.63 -23.83
N ASP A 127 -21.62 -3.35 -23.55
CA ASP A 127 -22.79 -3.45 -24.44
C ASP A 127 -23.46 -2.06 -24.58
N SER A 128 -23.63 -1.31 -23.48
CA SER A 128 -24.15 0.07 -23.53
C SER A 128 -23.24 1.02 -24.31
N PHE A 129 -21.92 0.84 -24.21
CA PHE A 129 -20.95 1.64 -24.96
C PHE A 129 -20.99 1.32 -26.46
N LYS A 130 -21.18 0.04 -26.81
CA LYS A 130 -21.37 -0.42 -28.18
C LYS A 130 -22.65 0.14 -28.81
N GLU A 131 -23.74 0.23 -28.04
CA GLU A 131 -24.98 0.88 -28.47
C GLU A 131 -24.80 2.39 -28.66
N ALA A 132 -24.14 3.07 -27.72
CA ALA A 132 -23.94 4.51 -27.78
C ALA A 132 -22.98 4.93 -28.92
N LYS A 133 -21.93 4.15 -29.15
CA LYS A 133 -20.87 4.46 -30.13
C LYS A 133 -20.48 3.22 -30.93
N PRO A 134 -21.32 2.77 -31.88
CA PRO A 134 -21.06 1.55 -32.65
C PRO A 134 -19.79 1.65 -33.50
N HIS A 135 -19.42 2.84 -33.95
CA HIS A 135 -18.27 3.09 -34.83
C HIS A 135 -16.90 2.75 -34.20
N PHE A 136 -16.83 2.59 -32.88
CA PHE A 136 -15.61 2.08 -32.22
C PHE A 136 -15.47 0.57 -32.30
N PHE A 137 -16.53 -0.13 -32.69
CA PHE A 137 -16.53 -1.57 -32.86
C PHE A 137 -16.61 -1.88 -34.36
N THR A 138 -15.72 -2.75 -34.81
CA THR A 138 -15.96 -3.41 -36.09
C THR A 138 -17.05 -4.44 -35.87
N GLU A 139 -18.09 -4.42 -36.71
CA GLU A 139 -18.92 -5.61 -36.89
C GLU A 139 -17.95 -6.78 -37.11
N ALA A 140 -18.13 -7.86 -36.35
CA ALA A 140 -17.30 -9.05 -36.39
C ALA A 140 -17.44 -9.78 -37.75
N ALA A 141 -17.10 -9.12 -38.85
CA ALA A 141 -16.86 -9.71 -40.14
C ALA A 141 -15.42 -10.26 -40.12
N ALA A 142 -15.29 -11.44 -39.51
CA ALA A 142 -14.35 -12.47 -39.93
C ALA A 142 -12.93 -11.98 -40.25
N LYS A 143 -12.17 -11.50 -39.26
CA LYS A 143 -10.72 -11.31 -39.43
C LYS A 143 -9.96 -11.34 -38.10
N SER A 144 -10.17 -12.40 -37.34
CA SER A 144 -9.09 -12.93 -36.49
C SER A 144 -8.07 -13.61 -37.41
N ALA A 145 -7.39 -12.81 -38.24
CA ALA A 145 -6.11 -13.20 -38.79
C ALA A 145 -5.14 -13.16 -37.61
N SER A 146 -5.00 -14.31 -36.96
CA SER A 146 -3.88 -14.59 -36.07
C SER A 146 -2.61 -14.17 -36.79
N THR A 147 -1.97 -13.09 -36.33
CA THR A 147 -0.57 -12.82 -36.63
C THR A 147 0.29 -13.72 -35.74
N SER A 148 0.06 -15.04 -35.80
CA SER A 148 1.20 -15.94 -35.69
C SER A 148 2.01 -15.67 -36.95
N SER A 149 3.06 -14.87 -36.80
CA SER A 149 4.12 -14.75 -37.80
C SER A 149 4.87 -16.09 -37.87
N THR A 150 4.21 -17.13 -38.34
CA THR A 150 4.93 -18.19 -39.04
C THR A 150 5.38 -17.53 -40.33
N VAL A 151 6.63 -17.03 -40.33
CA VAL A 151 7.35 -16.72 -41.54
C VAL A 151 7.19 -17.93 -42.44
N LYS A 152 6.33 -17.84 -43.46
CA LYS A 152 6.28 -18.85 -44.52
C LYS A 152 7.63 -18.73 -45.21
N MET A 153 8.58 -19.56 -44.80
CA MET A 153 9.77 -19.80 -45.61
C MET A 153 9.27 -20.08 -47.03
N PRO A 154 9.89 -19.48 -48.07
CA PRO A 154 9.53 -19.83 -49.44
C PRO A 154 9.66 -21.35 -49.54
N LYS A 155 8.55 -22.03 -49.82
CA LYS A 155 8.59 -23.45 -50.15
C LYS A 155 9.47 -23.53 -51.39
N ALA A 156 10.69 -24.03 -51.24
CA ALA A 156 11.40 -24.57 -52.37
C ALA A 156 10.51 -25.70 -52.89
N ASP A 157 10.00 -25.54 -54.11
CA ASP A 157 9.39 -26.63 -54.86
C ASP A 157 10.49 -27.67 -55.12
N ILE A 158 10.73 -28.52 -54.14
CA ILE A 158 11.47 -29.76 -54.35
C ILE A 158 10.41 -30.75 -54.82
N THR A 159 10.06 -30.67 -56.10
CA THR A 159 9.36 -31.75 -56.81
C THR A 159 10.37 -32.86 -57.13
N ALA A 160 11.03 -33.39 -56.10
CA ALA A 160 11.73 -34.66 -56.23
C ALA A 160 10.75 -35.75 -55.77
N PRO A 161 10.43 -36.75 -56.61
CA PRO A 161 9.65 -37.89 -56.17
C PRO A 161 10.36 -38.60 -55.01
N SER A 162 9.57 -39.10 -54.05
CA SER A 162 10.08 -39.86 -52.91
C SER A 162 10.87 -41.08 -53.40
N VAL A 163 12.05 -41.34 -52.83
CA VAL A 163 12.95 -42.47 -53.20
C VAL A 163 12.25 -43.82 -53.15
N LYS A 164 11.14 -43.94 -52.40
CA LYS A 164 10.33 -45.16 -52.31
C LYS A 164 9.49 -45.45 -53.55
N ASP A 165 9.29 -44.45 -54.41
CA ASP A 165 8.43 -44.53 -55.58
C ASP A 165 9.23 -44.52 -56.90
N MET A 166 10.57 -44.45 -56.84
CA MET A 166 11.46 -44.50 -58.00
C MET A 166 11.93 -45.92 -58.27
N SER A 167 11.91 -46.34 -59.53
CA SER A 167 12.57 -47.58 -59.95
C SER A 167 14.11 -47.43 -59.86
N ALA A 168 14.83 -48.54 -59.69
CA ALA A 168 16.29 -48.52 -59.55
C ALA A 168 17.00 -47.82 -60.74
N ALA A 169 16.41 -47.92 -61.93
CA ALA A 169 16.93 -47.28 -63.14
C ALA A 169 16.79 -45.75 -63.12
N GLU A 170 15.70 -45.24 -62.54
CA GLU A 170 15.46 -43.80 -62.42
C GLU A 170 16.35 -43.18 -61.33
N TRP A 171 16.62 -43.93 -60.25
CA TRP A 171 17.53 -43.49 -59.18
C TRP A 171 18.98 -43.29 -59.64
N GLU A 172 19.47 -44.15 -60.54
CA GLU A 172 20.81 -43.98 -61.13
C GLU A 172 20.88 -42.77 -62.08
N ALA A 173 19.79 -42.48 -62.81
CA ALA A 173 19.71 -41.29 -63.63
C ALA A 173 19.66 -40.01 -62.77
N GLU A 174 18.95 -40.04 -61.65
CA GLU A 174 18.86 -38.93 -60.71
C GLU A 174 20.19 -38.67 -59.99
N LYS A 175 20.90 -39.73 -59.56
CA LYS A 175 22.26 -39.61 -59.00
C LYS A 175 23.23 -38.97 -59.97
N ARG A 176 23.20 -39.39 -61.24
CA ARG A 176 24.03 -38.81 -62.31
C ARG A 176 23.69 -37.34 -62.55
N LYS A 177 22.43 -36.94 -62.38
CA LYS A 177 21.96 -35.56 -62.52
C LYS A 177 22.30 -34.68 -61.31
N LEU A 178 22.33 -35.26 -60.11
CA LEU A 178 22.71 -34.61 -58.85
C LEU A 178 24.22 -34.60 -58.59
N GLY A 179 25.02 -35.32 -59.39
CA GLY A 179 26.48 -35.35 -59.28
C GLY A 179 27.01 -36.14 -58.07
N LEU A 180 26.25 -37.13 -57.59
CA LEU A 180 26.66 -38.08 -56.54
C LEU A 180 27.30 -39.35 -57.11
#